data_AF-A0A5K0VBJ9-F1
#
_entry.id   AF-A0A5K0VBJ9-F1
#
_cell.length_a   1.000
_cell.length_b   1.000
_cell.length_c   1.000
_cell.angle_alpha   90.00
_cell.angle_beta   90.00
_cell.angle_gamma   90.00
#
_symmetry.space_group_name_H-M   'P 1'
#
loop_
_entity.id
_entity.type
_entity.pdbx_description
1 polymer ?
#
loop_
_entity_poly.entity_id
_entity_poly.type
_entity_poly.pdbx_seq_one_letter_code
_entity_poly.pdbx_strand_id
1 'polypeptide(L)' 'MLFPTRICCFNLSFVSLSLLLLLTLVGNVLSGVTYDRKAIVINGQRRILISGSIHYPRSTPE' A
#
# COMPACT_ATOMS: atom_id res chain seq x y z
N MET A 1 -21.19 41.43 17.76
CA MET A 1 -21.53 40.00 17.59
C MET A 1 -21.52 39.65 16.11
N LEU A 2 -20.33 39.46 15.53
CA LEU A 2 -20.05 39.17 14.11
C LEU A 2 -18.62 38.58 14.17
N PHE A 3 -18.25 37.33 13.88
CA PHE A 3 -18.75 36.28 13.00
C PHE A 3 -18.14 34.92 13.45
N PRO A 4 -18.92 33.85 13.67
CA PRO A 4 -18.37 32.48 13.76
C PRO A 4 -17.97 31.90 12.39
N THR A 5 -18.35 32.56 11.28
CA THR A 5 -18.23 32.03 9.92
C THR A 5 -16.80 32.02 9.38
N ARG A 6 -15.93 32.97 9.76
CA ARG A 6 -14.54 33.01 9.29
C ARG A 6 -13.66 31.91 9.87
N ILE A 7 -13.91 31.52 11.12
CA ILE A 7 -13.22 30.40 11.80
C ILE A 7 -13.71 29.06 11.20
N CYS A 8 -14.99 28.97 10.87
CA CYS A 8 -15.56 27.77 10.26
C CYS A 8 -14.95 27.48 8.87
N CYS A 9 -14.83 28.51 8.01
CA CYS A 9 -14.22 28.35 6.69
C CYS A 9 -12.74 27.93 6.74
N PHE A 10 -11.97 28.46 7.70
CA PHE A 10 -10.55 28.13 7.86
C PHE A 10 -10.34 26.67 8.31
N ASN A 11 -11.15 26.20 9.26
CA ASN A 11 -11.11 24.80 9.70
C ASN A 11 -11.57 23.85 8.58
N LEU A 12 -12.61 24.23 7.83
CA LEU A 12 -13.10 23.42 6.70
C LEU A 12 -12.06 23.28 5.58
N SER A 13 -11.33 24.36 5.26
CA SER A 13 -10.23 24.31 4.29
C SER A 13 -9.03 23.51 4.77
N PHE A 14 -8.73 23.52 6.07
CA PHE A 14 -7.62 22.75 6.62
C PHE A 14 -7.93 21.25 6.64
N VAL A 15 -9.19 20.90 6.95
CA VAL A 15 -9.68 19.51 6.91
C VAL A 15 -9.68 18.97 5.48
N SER A 16 -10.11 19.75 4.48
CA SER A 16 -10.08 19.31 3.08
C SER A 16 -8.66 19.13 2.53
N LEU A 17 -7.73 20.01 2.90
CA LEU A 17 -6.31 19.88 2.53
C LEU A 17 -5.67 18.65 3.18
N SER A 18 -5.95 18.43 4.47
CA SER A 18 -5.50 17.24 5.21
C SER A 18 -6.04 15.94 4.60
N LEU A 19 -7.33 15.93 4.23
CA LEU A 19 -7.96 14.77 3.58
C LEU A 19 -7.35 14.48 2.20
N LEU A 20 -7.08 15.51 1.41
CA LEU A 20 -6.43 15.37 0.10
C LEU A 20 -5.01 14.82 0.23
N LEU A 21 -4.24 15.30 1.22
CA LEU A 21 -2.90 14.80 1.53
C LEU A 21 -2.93 13.33 2.00
N LEU A 22 -3.93 12.97 2.79
CA LEU A 22 -4.08 11.60 3.29
C LEU A 22 -4.47 10.64 2.16
N LEU A 23 -5.32 11.08 1.22
CA LEU A 23 -5.68 10.32 0.02
C LEU A 23 -4.48 10.04 -0.89
N THR A 24 -3.56 11.00 -1.06
CA THR A 24 -2.38 10.82 -1.92
C THR A 24 -1.29 9.94 -1.29
N LEU A 25 -1.30 9.77 0.04
CA LEU A 25 -0.37 8.90 0.75
C LEU A 25 -0.74 7.41 0.64
N VAL A 26 -1.99 7.10 0.29
CA VAL A 26 -2.43 5.72 0.01
C VAL A 26 -1.84 5.28 -1.33
N GLY A 27 -0.61 4.78 -1.30
CA GLY A 27 0.09 4.26 -2.47
C GLY A 27 -0.57 2.98 -3.01
N ASN A 28 -0.48 2.77 -4.32
CA ASN A 28 -0.93 1.53 -4.96
C ASN A 28 0.01 0.37 -4.62
N VAL A 29 -0.49 -0.65 -3.93
CA VAL A 29 0.24 -1.90 -3.71
C VAL A 29 0.07 -2.78 -4.96
N LEU A 30 1.06 -2.76 -5.85
CA LEU A 30 1.08 -3.65 -7.01
C LEU A 30 1.53 -5.05 -6.57
N SER A 31 0.59 -5.95 -6.31
CA SER A 31 0.81 -7.38 -6.08
C SER A 31 0.99 -8.15 -7.40
N GLY A 32 2.00 -7.76 -8.18
CA GLY A 32 2.30 -8.36 -9.47
C GLY A 32 3.45 -9.36 -9.37
N VAL A 33 3.24 -10.58 -9.88
CA VAL A 33 4.29 -11.58 -10.09
C VAL A 33 4.46 -11.79 -11.58
N THR A 34 5.63 -11.44 -12.10
CA THR A 34 6.02 -11.66 -13.50
C THR A 34 7.42 -12.24 -13.57
N TYR A 35 7.94 -12.48 -14.76
CA TYR A 35 9.29 -12.98 -14.98
C TYR A 35 9.90 -12.33 -16.22
N ASP A 36 11.23 -12.24 -16.23
CA ASP A 36 11.98 -11.90 -17.43
C ASP A 36 13.01 -12.99 -17.73
N ARG A 37 13.95 -12.72 -18.63
CA ARG A 37 14.99 -13.70 -19.00
C ARG A 37 15.97 -14.01 -17.86
N LYS A 38 16.01 -13.21 -16.79
CA LYS A 38 17.04 -13.27 -15.74
C LYS A 38 16.48 -13.69 -14.39
N ALA A 39 15.27 -13.24 -14.03
CA ALA A 39 14.71 -13.46 -12.70
C ALA A 39 13.19 -13.37 -12.65
N ILE A 40 12.62 -13.84 -11.53
CA ILE A 40 11.23 -13.57 -11.15
C ILE A 40 11.17 -12.13 -10.63
N VAL A 41 10.17 -11.39 -11.09
CA VAL A 41 9.89 -10.01 -10.71
C VAL A 41 8.66 -10.00 -9.81
N ILE A 42 8.87 -9.64 -8.54
CA ILE A 42 7.81 -9.53 -7.54
C ILE A 42 7.68 -8.06 -7.18
N ASN A 43 6.49 -7.49 -7.34
CA ASN A 43 6.19 -6.09 -7.07
C ASN A 43 7.16 -5.12 -7.79
N GLY A 44 7.48 -5.42 -9.05
CA GLY A 44 8.38 -4.61 -9.89
C GLY A 44 9.87 -4.79 -9.62
N GLN A 45 10.27 -5.63 -8.66
CA GLN A 45 11.67 -5.86 -8.32
C GLN A 45 12.11 -7.30 -8.64
N ARG A 46 13.29 -7.45 -9.25
CA ARG A 46 13.91 -8.76 -9.50
C ARG A 46 14.36 -9.40 -8.20
N ARG A 47 13.96 -10.65 -7.96
CA ARG A 47 14.30 -11.42 -6.75
C ARG A 47 14.96 -12.73 -7.15
N ILE A 48 15.97 -13.14 -6.37
CA ILE A 48 16.48 -14.51 -6.38
C ILE A 48 15.68 -15.27 -5.33
N LEU A 49 14.92 -16.28 -5.75
CA LEU A 49 14.12 -17.10 -4.84
C LEU A 49 14.95 -18.29 -4.38
N ILE A 50 15.08 -18.44 -3.07
CA ILE A 50 15.59 -19.65 -2.42
C ILE A 50 14.37 -20.35 -1.85
N SER A 51 14.03 -21.53 -2.40
CA SER A 51 12.85 -22.29 -1.99
C SER A 51 13.26 -23.64 -1.37
N GLY A 52 12.45 -24.10 -0.42
CA GLY A 52 12.51 -25.45 0.14
C GLY A 52 11.27 -26.24 -0.24
N SER A 53 11.39 -27.56 -0.33
CA SER A 53 10.26 -28.45 -0.58
C SER A 53 9.64 -28.92 0.73
N ILE A 54 8.34 -28.70 0.90
CA ILE A 54 7.55 -29.32 1.97
C ILE A 54 6.47 -30.16 1.31
N HIS A 55 6.45 -31.46 1.62
CA HIS A 55 5.43 -32.36 1.11
C HIS A 55 4.32 -32.50 2.16
N TYR A 56 3.23 -31.78 1.97
CA TYR A 56 2.11 -31.69 2.92
C TYR A 56 1.59 -33.04 3.46
N PRO A 57 1.48 -34.11 2.67
CA PRO A 57 1.07 -35.43 3.18
C PRO A 57 2.02 -36.06 4.21
N ARG A 58 3.27 -35.58 4.31
CA ARG A 58 4.28 -36.07 5.26
C ARG A 58 4.37 -35.23 6.53
N SER A 59 3.52 -34.23 6.68
CA SER A 59 3.52 -33.33 7.84
C SER A 59 2.14 -33.31 8.50
N THR A 60 2.12 -33.21 9.82
CA THR A 60 0.91 -32.86 10.56
C THR A 60 0.64 -31.36 10.43
N PRO A 61 -0.63 -30.94 10.44
CA PRO A 61 -1.00 -29.52 10.44
C PRO A 61 -0.77 -28.82 11.80
N GLU A 62 -0.50 -29.61 12.84
CA GLU A 62 -0.08 -29.20 14.19
C GLU A 62 1.38 -28.76 14.21
#